data_AF-A0A7L5FJ20-F1
#
_entry.id   AF-A0A7L5FJ20-F1
#
_cell.length_a   1.000
_cell.length_b   1.000
_cell.length_c   1.000
_cell.angle_alpha   90.00
_cell.angle_beta   90.00
_cell.angle_gamma   90.00
#
_symmetry.space_group_name_H-M   'P 1'
#
loop_
_entity.id
_entity.type
_entity.pdbx_description
1 polymer ?
#
loop_
_entity_poly.entity_id
_entity_poly.type
_entity_poly.pdbx_seq_one_letter_code
_entity_poly.pdbx_strand_id
1 'polypeptide(L)' 'MKKTMATKNLTIRLSDQLIEASKEYAKKQGKSLNELIREFLQRNLKQDKEYDWVDELLEVSEDNAKYEGYKFNRDEANER' A
#
# COMPACT_ATOMS: atom_id res chain seq x y z
N MET A 1 -7.27 21.12 -1.82
CA MET A 1 -8.45 20.62 -2.57
C MET A 1 -8.68 19.16 -2.21
N LYS A 2 -9.83 18.77 -1.65
CA LYS A 2 -10.15 17.35 -1.44
C LYS A 2 -10.38 16.72 -2.82
N LYS A 3 -9.48 15.84 -3.26
CA LYS A 3 -9.64 15.04 -4.48
C LYS A 3 -10.84 14.13 -4.26
N THR A 4 -12.00 14.48 -4.80
CA THR A 4 -13.15 13.57 -4.89
C THR A 4 -12.71 12.41 -5.77
N MET A 5 -12.49 11.23 -5.18
CA MET A 5 -12.21 10.04 -5.97
C MET A 5 -13.46 9.71 -6.79
N ALA A 6 -13.40 9.94 -8.10
CA ALA A 6 -14.46 9.57 -9.00
C ALA A 6 -14.66 8.05 -8.94
N THR A 7 -15.82 7.61 -8.46
CA THR A 7 -16.20 6.20 -8.44
C THR A 7 -16.58 5.75 -9.85
N LYS A 8 -15.93 4.70 -10.35
CA LYS A 8 -16.26 4.03 -11.62
C LYS A 8 -16.89 2.67 -11.33
N ASN A 9 -17.79 2.23 -12.20
CA ASN A 9 -18.38 0.88 -12.13
C ASN A 9 -17.54 -0.11 -12.93
N LEU A 10 -17.36 -1.30 -12.38
CA LEU A 10 -16.70 -2.43 -13.04
C LEU A 10 -17.72 -3.55 -13.22
N THR A 11 -17.88 -4.03 -14.45
CA THR A 11 -18.71 -5.20 -14.76
C THR A 11 -17.80 -6.38 -15.06
N ILE A 12 -17.98 -7.49 -14.34
CA ILE A 12 -17.25 -8.74 -14.54
C ILE A 12 -18.24 -9.86 -14.86
N ARG A 13 -17.89 -10.73 -15.80
CA ARG A 13 -18.66 -11.95 -16.08
C ARG A 13 -18.07 -13.10 -15.28
N LEU A 14 -18.91 -13.79 -14.53
CA LEU A 14 -18.56 -14.95 -13.71
C LEU A 14 -19.64 -16.02 -13.91
N SER A 15 -19.33 -17.28 -13.66
CA SER A 15 -20.36 -18.33 -13.65
C SER A 15 -21.28 -18.14 -12.44
N ASP A 16 -22.54 -18.55 -12.58
CA ASP A 16 -23.53 -18.46 -11.49
C ASP A 16 -23.06 -19.20 -10.24
N GLN A 17 -22.47 -20.40 -10.43
CA GLN A 17 -21.89 -21.19 -9.35
C GLN A 17 -20.81 -20.42 -8.58
N LEU A 18 -19.94 -19.70 -9.29
CA LEU A 18 -18.89 -18.90 -8.67
C LEU A 18 -19.47 -17.69 -7.93
N ILE A 19 -20.49 -17.05 -8.48
CA ILE A 19 -21.17 -15.92 -7.83
C ILE A 19 -21.77 -16.35 -6.49
N GLU A 20 -22.50 -17.47 -6.47
CA GLU A 20 -23.16 -17.95 -5.25
C GLU A 20 -22.16 -18.42 -4.20
N ALA A 21 -21.13 -19.19 -4.59
CA ALA A 21 -20.05 -19.57 -3.68
C ALA A 21 -19.33 -18.34 -3.09
N SER A 22 -19.06 -17.32 -3.91
CA SER A 22 -18.41 -16.10 -3.46
C SER A 22 -19.28 -15.28 -2.49
N LYS A 23 -20.60 -15.22 -2.73
CA LYS A 23 -21.55 -14.57 -1.82
C LYS A 23 -21.62 -15.28 -0.47
N GLU A 24 -21.67 -16.62 -0.47
CA GLU A 24 -21.68 -17.40 0.77
C GLU A 24 -20.40 -17.18 1.57
N TYR A 25 -19.25 -17.20 0.90
CA TYR A 25 -17.96 -16.90 1.51
C TYR A 25 -17.92 -15.48 2.11
N ALA A 26 -18.38 -14.47 1.36
CA ALA A 26 -18.44 -13.09 1.85
C ALA A 26 -19.34 -12.97 3.10
N LYS A 27 -20.51 -13.63 3.08
CA LYS A 27 -21.46 -13.64 4.20
C LYS A 27 -20.85 -14.24 5.47
N LYS A 28 -20.06 -15.32 5.36
CA LYS A 28 -19.34 -15.92 6.49
C LYS A 28 -18.34 -14.94 7.13
N GLN A 29 -17.87 -13.96 6.37
CA GLN A 29 -16.96 -12.90 6.81
C GLN A 29 -17.69 -11.61 7.22
N GLY A 30 -19.03 -11.59 7.22
CA GLY A 30 -19.83 -10.40 7.50
C GLY A 30 -19.74 -9.30 6.43
N LYS A 31 -19.39 -9.66 5.19
CA LYS A 31 -19.15 -8.73 4.08
C LYS A 31 -20.05 -9.01 2.88
N SER A 32 -20.25 -8.01 2.04
CA SER A 32 -20.78 -8.18 0.69
C SER A 32 -19.68 -8.65 -0.28
N LEU A 33 -20.09 -9.28 -1.39
CA LEU A 33 -19.17 -9.67 -2.46
C LEU A 33 -18.39 -8.45 -3.01
N ASN A 34 -19.04 -7.29 -3.12
CA ASN A 34 -18.40 -6.07 -3.58
C ASN A 34 -17.32 -5.55 -2.62
N GLU A 35 -17.57 -5.59 -1.31
CA GLU A 35 -16.55 -5.22 -0.32
C GLU A 35 -15.34 -6.15 -0.39
N LEU A 36 -15.58 -7.45 -0.52
CA LEU A 36 -14.54 -8.45 -0.65
C LEU A 36 -13.69 -8.25 -1.92
N ILE A 37 -14.32 -7.97 -3.06
CA ILE A 37 -13.60 -7.65 -4.31
C ILE A 37 -12.78 -6.37 -4.15
N ARG A 38 -13.34 -5.32 -3.54
CA ARG A 38 -12.62 -4.05 -3.30
C ARG A 38 -11.40 -4.27 -2.41
N GLU A 39 -11.56 -4.99 -1.30
CA GLU A 39 -10.45 -5.30 -0.39
C GLU A 39 -9.38 -6.16 -1.08
N PHE A 40 -9.79 -7.16 -1.85
CA PHE A 40 -8.86 -7.96 -2.64
C PHE A 40 -8.05 -7.09 -3.60
N LEU A 41 -8.70 -6.23 -4.38
CA LEU A 41 -8.02 -5.34 -5.31
C LEU A 41 -7.10 -4.36 -4.57
N GLN A 42 -7.57 -3.76 -3.48
CA GLN A 42 -6.75 -2.84 -2.68
C GLN A 42 -5.54 -3.52 -2.07
N ARG A 43 -5.67 -4.74 -1.53
CA ARG A 43 -4.57 -5.47 -0.92
C ARG A 43 -3.51 -5.86 -1.95
N ASN A 44 -3.93 -6.33 -3.12
CA ASN A 44 -2.99 -6.79 -4.15
C ASN A 44 -2.37 -5.65 -4.96
N LEU A 45 -3.05 -4.50 -5.07
CA LEU A 45 -2.55 -3.34 -5.81
C LEU A 45 -1.87 -2.29 -4.92
N LYS A 46 -1.88 -2.44 -3.59
CA LYS A 46 -1.11 -1.61 -2.65
C LYS A 46 0.40 -1.95 -2.66
N GLN A 47 0.96 -2.41 -3.78
CA GLN A 47 2.41 -2.61 -3.91
C GLN A 47 3.20 -1.31 -4.15
N ASP A 48 2.56 -0.16 -4.37
CA ASP A 48 3.25 1.09 -4.75
C ASP A 48 3.73 1.97 -3.58
N LYS A 49 3.77 1.48 -2.32
CA LYS A 49 4.35 2.25 -1.20
C LYS A 49 5.66 1.71 -0.67
N GLU A 50 6.03 0.49 -1.04
CA GLU A 50 7.32 -0.07 -0.64
C GLU A 50 8.47 0.46 -1.51
N TYR A 51 8.17 1.02 -2.69
CA TYR A 51 9.15 1.73 -3.52
C TYR A 51 9.31 3.21 -3.14
N ASP A 52 8.25 3.84 -2.63
CA ASP A 52 8.20 5.28 -2.29
C ASP A 52 9.27 5.68 -1.25
N TRP A 53 9.49 4.85 -0.22
CA TRP A 53 10.50 5.16 0.81
C TRP A 53 11.94 4.95 0.33
N VAL A 54 12.18 4.05 -0.62
CA VAL A 54 13.52 3.79 -1.16
C VAL A 54 13.92 4.93 -2.08
N ASP A 55 13.01 5.37 -2.93
CA ASP A 55 13.22 6.50 -3.83
C ASP A 55 13.40 7.80 -3.01
N GLU A 56 12.58 8.02 -1.98
CA GLU A 56 12.74 9.14 -1.03
C GLU A 56 14.08 9.07 -0.28
N LEU A 57 14.50 7.87 0.17
CA LEU A 57 15.79 7.68 0.84
C LEU A 57 16.96 7.99 -0.09
N LEU A 58 16.88 7.55 -1.35
CA LEU A 58 17.91 7.80 -2.36
C LEU A 58 17.99 9.29 -2.70
N GLU A 59 16.86 9.96 -2.93
CA GLU A 59 16.81 11.40 -3.18
C GLU A 59 17.40 12.20 -2.01
N VAL A 60 16.97 11.90 -0.78
CA VAL A 60 17.52 12.55 0.43
C VAL A 60 19.02 12.28 0.58
N SER A 61 19.48 11.07 0.25
CA SER A 61 20.91 10.72 0.31
C SER A 61 21.70 11.46 -0.75
N GLU A 62 21.23 11.52 -2.00
CA GLU A 62 21.91 12.25 -3.08
C GLU A 62 22.02 13.75 -2.79
N ASP A 63 20.96 14.35 -2.22
CA ASP A 63 20.93 15.78 -1.93
C ASP A 63 21.74 16.18 -0.68
N ASN A 64 21.84 15.29 0.31
CA ASN A 64 22.40 15.64 1.63
C ASN A 64 23.69 14.88 1.98
N ALA A 65 24.00 13.75 1.34
CA ALA A 65 25.19 12.99 1.68
C ALA A 65 26.44 13.65 1.13
N LYS A 66 27.24 14.22 2.04
CA LYS A 66 28.62 14.63 1.77
C LYS A 66 29.56 13.66 2.48
N TYR A 67 30.42 12.99 1.73
CA TYR A 67 31.47 12.16 2.32
C TYR A 67 32.61 13.05 2.79
N GLU A 68 32.59 13.43 4.08
CA GLU A 68 33.64 14.25 4.70
C GLU A 68 34.55 13.42 5.64
N GLY A 69 34.55 12.09 5.52
CA GLY A 69 35.41 11.23 6.35
C GLY A 69 34.98 11.18 7.83
N TYR A 70 33.67 11.06 8.07
CA TYR A 70 33.12 10.99 9.42
C TYR A 70 33.46 9.65 10.10
N LYS A 71 34.00 9.72 11.33
CA LYS A 71 34.21 8.54 12.19
C LYS A 71 33.25 8.63 13.36
N PHE A 72 32.27 7.75 13.38
CA PHE A 72 31.27 7.69 14.45
C PHE A 72 31.93 7.45 15.82
N ASN A 73 31.61 8.31 16.80
CA ASN A 73 31.94 8.13 18.21
C ASN A 73 30.64 8.07 19.02
N ARG A 74 30.37 6.91 19.62
CA ARG A 74 29.16 6.64 20.38
C ARG A 74 29.05 7.51 21.64
N ASP A 75 30.17 7.82 22.27
CA ASP A 75 30.18 8.52 23.55
C ASP A 75 29.84 10.01 23.32
N GLU A 76 30.34 10.61 22.23
CA GLU A 76 29.98 11.96 21.76
C GLU A 76 28.50 12.06 21.33
N ALA A 77 27.98 11.03 20.65
CA ALA A 77 26.58 11.02 20.20
C ALA A 77 25.55 10.89 21.35
N ASN A 78 25.99 10.44 22.54
CA ASN A 78 25.14 10.24 23.71
C ASN A 78 25.26 11.36 24.75
N GLU A 79 26.12 12.36 24.53
CA GLU A 79 26.12 13.58 25.34
C GLU A 79 24.86 14.41 25.00
N ARG A 80 23.90 14.38 25.93
CA ARG A 80 22.71 15.24 25.95
C ARG A 80 22.62 15.93 27.29
#